data_AF-A0A0X8JDS5-F1
#
_entry.id   AF-A0A0X8JDS5-F1
#
_cell.length_a   1.000
_cell.length_b   1.000
_cell.length_c   1.000
_cell.angle_alpha   90.00
_cell.angle_beta   90.00
_cell.angle_gamma   90.00
#
_symmetry.space_group_name_H-M   'P 1'
#
loop_
_entity.id
_entity.type
_entity.pdbx_description
1 polymer ?
#
loop_
_entity_poly.entity_id
_entity_poly.type
_entity_poly.pdbx_seq_one_letter_code
_entity_poly.pdbx_strand_id
1 'polypeptide(L)'
;METAGADALKIAVTPADAADVARLLRVTAEASTALTAPVITLSMGDLGLVSRLTGAVFGSALTFATPGDRPSAPGQPPIGLVREARRVLASSR
;
A
#
# COMPACT_ATOMS: atom_id res chain seq x y z
N MET A 1 -16.00 -6.87 4.16
CA MET A 1 -15.56 -7.11 2.77
C MET A 1 -15.42 -8.60 2.52
N GLU A 2 -14.59 -9.32 3.28
CA GLU A 2 -14.43 -10.77 3.13
C GLU A 2 -15.74 -11.55 3.37
N THR A 3 -16.46 -11.26 4.46
CA THR A 3 -17.78 -11.85 4.74
C THR A 3 -18.83 -11.52 3.69
N ALA A 4 -18.60 -10.50 2.86
CA ALA A 4 -19.45 -10.13 1.74
C ALA A 4 -19.01 -10.79 0.41
N GLY A 5 -18.02 -11.70 0.45
CA GLY A 5 -17.56 -12.48 -0.71
C GLY A 5 -16.58 -11.75 -1.63
N ALA A 6 -15.86 -10.72 -1.14
CA ALA A 6 -14.88 -10.03 -1.97
C ALA A 6 -13.60 -10.86 -2.18
N ASP A 7 -13.14 -10.97 -3.43
CA ASP A 7 -11.91 -11.68 -3.80
C ASP A 7 -10.63 -10.95 -3.37
N ALA A 8 -10.71 -9.63 -3.16
CA ALA A 8 -9.63 -8.80 -2.66
C ALA A 8 -10.19 -7.67 -1.79
N LEU A 9 -9.49 -7.35 -0.72
CA LEU A 9 -9.94 -6.40 0.29
C LEU A 9 -9.11 -5.12 0.19
N LYS A 10 -9.73 -3.99 -0.15
CA LYS A 10 -8.99 -2.75 -0.37
C LYS A 10 -9.44 -1.63 0.56
N ILE A 11 -8.47 -0.97 1.21
CA ILE A 11 -8.70 0.31 1.89
C ILE A 11 -7.66 1.34 1.46
N ALA A 12 -8.11 2.58 1.29
CA ALA A 12 -7.25 3.74 1.07
C ALA A 12 -7.67 4.82 2.06
N VAL A 13 -6.71 5.37 2.81
CA VAL A 13 -6.99 6.37 3.86
C VAL A 13 -6.16 7.62 3.62
N THR A 14 -6.64 8.78 4.07
CA THR A 14 -5.85 10.02 4.12
C THR A 14 -5.29 10.17 5.52
N PRO A 15 -3.95 10.20 5.71
CA PRO A 15 -3.35 10.36 7.03
C PRO A 15 -3.43 11.83 7.48
N ALA A 16 -3.66 12.08 8.76
CA ALA A 16 -3.47 13.41 9.35
C ALA A 16 -1.99 13.66 9.70
N ASP A 17 -1.26 12.60 10.06
CA ASP A 17 0.14 12.66 10.47
C ASP A 17 0.91 11.35 10.14
N ALA A 18 2.18 11.28 10.54
CA ALA A 18 3.01 10.10 10.33
C ALA A 18 2.57 8.88 11.17
N ALA A 19 1.93 9.10 12.33
CA ALA A 19 1.44 8.02 13.18
C ALA A 19 0.26 7.29 12.51
N ASP A 20 -0.59 8.01 11.78
CA ASP A 20 -1.63 7.42 10.94
C ASP A 20 -1.08 6.51 9.85
N VAL A 21 0.03 6.91 9.21
CA VAL A 21 0.69 6.07 8.21
C VAL A 21 1.23 4.79 8.85
N ALA A 22 1.91 4.90 9.99
CA ALA A 22 2.40 3.74 10.73
C ALA A 22 1.26 2.82 11.18
N ARG A 23 0.15 3.39 11.65
CA ARG A 23 -1.06 2.66 12.03
C ARG A 23 -1.64 1.88 10.86
N LEU A 24 -1.70 2.46 9.67
CA LEU A 24 -2.14 1.73 8.48
C LEU A 24 -1.21 0.56 8.15
N LEU A 25 0.12 0.76 8.19
CA LEU A 25 1.09 -0.31 7.92
C LEU A 25 0.94 -1.47 8.92
N ARG A 26 0.72 -1.17 10.20
CA ARG A 26 0.42 -2.18 11.23
C ARG A 26 -0.87 -2.95 10.90
N VAL A 27 -1.96 -2.24 10.59
CA VAL A 27 -3.25 -2.87 10.21
C VAL A 27 -3.08 -3.75 8.97
N THR A 28 -2.22 -3.35 8.03
CA THR A 28 -1.92 -4.15 6.84
C THR A 28 -1.29 -5.48 7.22
N ALA A 29 -0.27 -5.46 8.08
CA ALA A 29 0.41 -6.67 8.55
C ALA A 29 -0.55 -7.61 9.27
N GLU A 30 -1.32 -7.08 10.22
CA GLU A 30 -2.34 -7.85 10.96
C GLU A 30 -3.37 -8.46 9.99
N ALA A 31 -3.96 -7.65 9.09
CA ALA A 31 -4.98 -8.11 8.16
C ALA A 31 -4.44 -9.15 7.16
N SER A 32 -3.20 -9.01 6.69
CA SER A 32 -2.58 -9.96 5.75
C SER A 32 -2.39 -11.36 6.35
N THR A 33 -2.36 -11.46 7.68
CA THR A 33 -2.24 -12.74 8.41
C THR A 33 -3.60 -13.28 8.87
N ALA A 34 -4.53 -12.38 9.19
CA ALA A 34 -5.81 -12.74 9.78
C ALA A 34 -6.91 -13.06 8.75
N LEU A 35 -6.79 -12.53 7.53
CA LEU A 35 -7.78 -12.67 6.46
C LEU A 35 -7.28 -13.64 5.40
N THR A 36 -8.21 -14.32 4.75
CA THR A 36 -7.90 -15.29 3.69
C THR A 36 -7.75 -14.59 2.34
N ALA A 37 -8.58 -13.58 2.08
CA ALA A 37 -8.50 -12.80 0.85
C ALA A 37 -7.30 -11.82 0.87
N PRO A 38 -6.61 -11.60 -0.27
CA PRO A 38 -5.50 -10.66 -0.37
C PRO A 38 -5.94 -9.23 0.00
N VAL A 39 -5.12 -8.56 0.81
CA VAL A 39 -5.36 -7.19 1.26
C VAL A 39 -4.57 -6.19 0.42
N ILE A 40 -5.19 -5.05 0.12
CA ILE A 40 -4.59 -3.92 -0.61
C ILE A 40 -4.81 -2.69 0.24
N THR A 41 -3.75 -2.21 0.88
CA THR A 41 -3.82 -1.02 1.74
C THR A 41 -2.88 0.05 1.21
N LEU A 42 -3.28 1.31 1.37
CA LEU A 42 -2.41 2.45 1.12
C LEU A 42 -2.88 3.70 1.86
N SER A 43 -1.91 4.52 2.23
CA SER A 43 -2.12 5.86 2.74
C SER A 43 -1.93 6.83 1.57
N MET A 44 -2.83 7.78 1.44
CA MET A 44 -2.84 8.76 0.35
C MET A 44 -1.99 9.99 0.69
N GLY A 45 -1.70 10.80 -0.32
CA GLY A 45 -0.88 12.01 -0.16
C GLY A 45 0.59 11.72 0.10
N ASP A 46 1.37 12.77 0.29
CA ASP A 46 2.83 12.69 0.34
C ASP A 46 3.34 11.90 1.54
N LEU A 47 2.71 12.09 2.72
CA LEU A 47 2.98 11.28 3.92
C LEU A 47 2.77 9.79 3.66
N GLY A 48 1.80 9.45 2.80
CA GLY A 48 1.45 8.08 2.47
C GLY A 48 2.39 7.40 1.48
N LEU A 49 3.34 8.11 0.87
CA LEU A 49 4.27 7.55 -0.12
C LEU A 49 4.97 6.30 0.39
N VAL A 50 5.42 6.31 1.65
CA VAL A 50 6.09 5.15 2.27
C VAL A 50 5.20 3.90 2.19
N SER A 51 3.89 4.01 2.46
CA SER A 51 2.97 2.87 2.39
C SER A 51 2.85 2.27 0.98
N ARG A 52 3.00 3.10 -0.06
CA ARG A 52 2.93 2.66 -1.47
C ARG A 52 4.21 1.97 -1.91
N LEU A 53 5.37 2.38 -1.38
CA LEU A 53 6.68 1.81 -1.72
C LEU A 53 6.99 0.56 -0.91
N THR A 54 6.59 0.53 0.36
CA THR A 54 6.95 -0.55 1.30
C THR A 54 5.80 -1.48 1.64
N GLY A 55 4.58 -1.24 1.15
CA GLY A 55 3.38 -2.00 1.53
C GLY A 55 3.51 -3.52 1.35
N ALA A 56 4.28 -3.98 0.35
CA ALA A 56 4.54 -5.40 0.13
C ALA A 56 5.37 -6.07 1.24
N VAL A 57 6.11 -5.30 2.06
CA VAL A 57 6.79 -5.80 3.26
C VAL A 57 5.78 -6.12 4.37
N PHE A 58 4.70 -5.34 4.44
CA PHE A 58 3.64 -5.47 5.44
C PHE A 58 2.46 -6.31 4.95
N GLY A 59 2.56 -6.96 3.78
CA GLY A 59 1.51 -7.86 3.28
C GLY A 59 0.46 -7.22 2.39
N SER A 60 0.62 -5.95 1.96
CA SER A 60 -0.24 -5.39 0.90
C SER A 60 0.09 -6.08 -0.44
N ALA A 61 -0.89 -6.72 -1.04
CA ALA A 61 -0.75 -7.53 -2.25
C ALA A 61 -0.43 -6.69 -3.51
N LEU A 62 -0.88 -5.42 -3.54
CA LEU A 62 -0.72 -4.53 -4.68
C LEU A 62 -0.43 -3.08 -4.24
N THR A 63 0.19 -2.31 -5.13
CA THR A 63 0.34 -0.86 -4.99
C THR A 63 -0.04 -0.16 -6.29
N PHE A 64 -0.35 1.14 -6.21
CA PHE A 64 -0.74 1.97 -7.35
C PHE A 64 0.36 2.97 -7.66
N ALA A 65 0.73 3.04 -8.94
CA ALA A 65 1.77 3.92 -9.47
C ALA A 65 1.26 4.64 -10.73
N THR A 66 1.86 5.78 -11.05
CA THR A 66 1.50 6.57 -12.23
C THR A 66 2.42 6.26 -13.41
N PRO A 67 1.88 5.94 -14.61
CA PRO A 67 2.68 5.70 -15.81
C PRO A 67 3.21 6.98 -16.50
N GLY A 68 2.82 8.17 -16.02
CA GLY A 68 3.18 9.49 -16.54
C GLY A 68 2.81 10.59 -15.54
N ASP A 69 2.40 11.77 -16.01
CA ASP A 69 2.22 12.95 -15.14
C ASP A 69 0.80 13.11 -14.54
N ARG A 70 -0.09 12.14 -14.77
CA ARG A 70 -1.49 12.21 -14.34
C ARG A 70 -1.84 11.11 -13.33
N PRO A 71 -1.61 11.34 -12.02
CA PRO A 71 -2.01 10.40 -10.98
C PRO A 71 -3.54 10.34 -10.87
N SER A 72 -4.09 9.16 -10.59
CA SER A 72 -5.53 8.97 -10.32
C SER A 72 -5.90 9.21 -8.86
N ALA A 73 -4.91 9.33 -7.97
CA ALA A 73 -5.10 9.64 -6.56
C ALA A 73 -3.88 10.39 -5.99
N PRO A 74 -4.06 11.22 -4.93
CA PRO A 74 -2.95 11.93 -4.29
C PRO A 74 -1.84 11.00 -3.79
N GLY A 75 -0.60 11.41 -4.01
CA GLY A 75 0.60 10.70 -3.55
C GLY A 75 0.94 9.44 -4.35
N GLN A 76 0.40 9.21 -5.55
CA GLN A 76 0.83 8.10 -6.39
C GLN A 76 2.25 8.33 -6.94
N PRO A 77 3.21 7.43 -6.68
CA PRO A 77 4.57 7.56 -7.21
C PRO A 77 4.65 7.18 -8.69
N PRO A 78 5.66 7.69 -9.44
CA PRO A 78 5.98 7.19 -10.76
C PRO A 78 6.29 5.69 -10.76
N ILE A 79 5.88 4.98 -11.82
CA ILE A 79 6.12 3.54 -11.94
C ILE A 79 7.61 3.14 -11.84
N GLY A 80 8.52 3.99 -12.32
CA GLY A 80 9.96 3.77 -12.21
C GLY A 80 10.43 3.69 -10.75
N LEU A 81 9.95 4.61 -9.91
CA LEU A 81 10.27 4.64 -8.48
C LEU A 81 9.75 3.40 -7.76
N VAL A 82 8.52 2.96 -8.05
CA VAL A 82 7.96 1.74 -7.46
C VAL A 82 8.77 0.50 -7.85
N ARG A 83 9.19 0.39 -9.11
CA ARG A 83 10.01 -0.72 -9.59
C ARG A 83 11.39 -0.75 -8.93
N GLU A 84 12.00 0.42 -8.73
CA GLU A 84 13.29 0.53 -8.03
C GLU A 84 13.13 0.12 -6.56
N ALA A 85 12.18 0.72 -5.84
CA ALA A 85 11.92 0.39 -4.44
C ALA A 85 11.64 -1.11 -4.26
N ARG A 86 10.85 -1.71 -5.15
CA ARG A 86 10.56 -3.16 -5.11
C ARG A 86 11.81 -3.99 -5.36
N ARG A 87 12.72 -3.58 -6.25
CA ARG A 87 14.00 -4.28 -6.46
C ARG A 87 14.83 -4.28 -5.18
N VAL A 88 15.01 -3.10 -4.57
CA VAL A 88 15.78 -2.94 -3.32
C VAL A 88 15.18 -3.72 -2.16
N LEU A 89 13.86 -3.70 -2.00
CA LEU A 89 13.17 -4.38 -0.90
C LEU A 89 13.03 -5.90 -1.12
N ALA A 90 13.09 -6.37 -2.37
CA ALA A 90 13.05 -7.80 -2.69
C ALA A 90 14.43 -8.46 -2.61
N SER A 91 15.52 -7.72 -2.84
CA SER A 91 16.90 -8.22 -2.71
C SER A 91 17.33 -8.47 -1.25
N SER A 92 16.53 -8.03 -0.29
CA SER A 92 16.79 -8.17 1.16
C SER A 92 16.05 -9.35 1.78
N ARG A 93 15.56 -10.29 0.97
CA ARG A 93 14.87 -11.52 1.38
C ARG A 93 15.62 -12.76 0.94
#